data_AF-A0A448KLA5-F1
#
_entry.id   AF-A0A448KLA5-F1
#
_cell.length_a   1.000
_cell.length_b   1.000
_cell.length_c   1.000
_cell.angle_alpha   90.00
_cell.angle_beta   90.00
_cell.angle_gamma   90.00
#
_symmetry.space_group_name_H-M   'P 1'
#
loop_
_entity.id
_entity.type
_entity.pdbx_description
1 polymer ?
#
loop_
_entity_poly.entity_id
_entity_poly.type
_entity_poly.pdbx_seq_one_letter_code
_entity_poly.pdbx_strand_id
1 'polypeptide(L)'
;MKTKFTLSFFLIETTKRGLNNSFRFDKINPKYNYDYIIFGHCVRYYIVNKKQDYHYNHTLRKEYIKVNGKDKQLVMMNPGNQVNLKLTLNLKELKPIANFANELYAIFTSI
;
A
#
# COMPACT_ATOMS: atom_id res chain seq x y z
N MET A 1 -21.37 8.95 -28.23
CA MET A 1 -20.33 9.26 -27.22
C MET A 1 -20.30 8.11 -26.22
N LYS A 2 -19.22 7.32 -26.14
CA LYS A 2 -19.09 6.23 -25.14
C LYS A 2 -18.43 6.82 -23.90
N THR A 3 -19.21 7.13 -22.88
CA THR A 3 -18.70 7.54 -21.57
C THR A 3 -18.05 6.33 -20.92
N LYS A 4 -16.73 6.35 -20.75
CA LYS A 4 -15.99 5.28 -20.06
C LYS A 4 -15.96 5.61 -18.57
N PHE A 5 -16.79 4.94 -17.79
CA PHE A 5 -16.72 5.02 -16.33
C PHE A 5 -15.53 4.20 -15.85
N THR A 6 -14.56 4.84 -15.20
CA THR A 6 -13.44 4.16 -14.54
C THR A 6 -13.76 4.11 -13.04
N LEU A 7 -13.95 2.91 -12.50
CA LEU A 7 -14.12 2.70 -11.06
C LEU A 7 -12.76 2.35 -10.47
N SER A 8 -12.29 3.13 -9.49
CA SER A 8 -11.05 2.83 -8.78
C SER A 8 -11.33 2.08 -7.49
N PHE A 9 -10.54 1.03 -7.22
CA PHE A 9 -10.67 0.19 -6.04
C PHE A 9 -9.51 0.41 -5.07
N PHE A 10 -9.82 0.45 -3.77
CA PHE A 10 -8.85 0.66 -2.70
C PHE A 10 -8.79 -0.53 -1.76
N LEU A 11 -7.58 -0.95 -1.42
CA LEU A 11 -7.33 -1.70 -0.20
C LEU A 11 -6.92 -0.71 0.90
N ILE A 12 -7.59 -0.74 2.04
CA ILE A 12 -7.23 0.11 3.20
C ILE A 12 -6.81 -0.81 4.33
N GLU A 13 -5.54 -0.75 4.71
CA GLU A 13 -4.99 -1.49 5.84
C GLU A 13 -4.61 -0.53 6.97
N THR A 14 -5.15 -0.82 8.15
CA THR A 14 -4.84 -0.06 9.37
C THR A 14 -4.16 -0.95 10.38
N THR A 15 -3.38 -0.36 11.27
CA THR A 15 -2.62 -1.13 12.26
C THR A 15 -2.58 -0.44 13.61
N LYS A 16 -2.07 -1.15 14.62
CA LYS A 16 -1.68 -0.60 15.91
C LYS A 16 -0.17 -0.37 15.91
N ARG A 17 0.31 0.63 16.66
CA ARG A 17 1.74 0.91 16.82
C ARG A 17 2.46 -0.31 17.41
N GLY A 18 3.49 -0.79 16.72
CA GLY A 18 4.40 -1.82 17.20
C GLY A 18 5.58 -1.25 18.00
N LEU A 19 6.50 -2.12 18.38
CA LEU A 19 7.76 -1.74 19.03
C LEU A 19 8.57 -0.78 18.15
N ASN A 20 9.29 0.17 18.75
CA ASN A 20 10.21 1.09 18.07
C ASN A 20 9.62 1.94 16.92
N ASN A 21 8.35 2.37 17.02
CA ASN A 21 7.69 3.16 15.97
C ASN A 21 7.57 2.44 14.62
N SER A 22 7.53 1.11 14.65
CA SER A 22 7.21 0.28 13.50
C SER A 22 5.70 0.04 13.42
N PHE A 23 5.19 -0.07 12.21
CA PHE A 23 3.79 -0.24 11.87
C PHE A 23 3.69 -1.44 10.93
N ARG A 24 3.02 -2.50 11.37
CA ARG A 24 2.87 -3.73 10.60
C ARG A 24 1.49 -3.75 9.96
N PHE A 25 1.43 -3.62 8.65
CA PHE A 25 0.22 -3.74 7.85
C PHE A 25 0.12 -5.18 7.38
N ASP A 26 -0.95 -5.84 7.79
CA ASP A 26 -1.21 -7.25 7.55
C ASP A 26 -2.23 -7.38 6.39
N LYS A 27 -2.49 -8.61 5.90
CA LYS A 27 -3.55 -8.94 4.92
C LYS A 27 -3.41 -8.29 3.53
N ILE A 28 -2.19 -7.94 3.14
CA ILE A 28 -1.90 -7.41 1.82
C ILE A 28 -1.86 -8.57 0.81
N ASN A 29 -2.63 -8.48 -0.28
CA ASN A 29 -2.54 -9.42 -1.38
C ASN A 29 -2.53 -8.67 -2.73
N PRO A 30 -1.36 -8.41 -3.32
CA PRO A 30 -1.22 -7.64 -4.57
C PRO A 30 -1.94 -8.25 -5.77
N LYS A 31 -2.30 -9.54 -5.70
CA LYS A 31 -3.04 -10.23 -6.76
C LYS A 31 -4.52 -9.86 -6.76
N TYR A 32 -5.05 -9.26 -5.69
CA TYR A 32 -6.42 -8.77 -5.68
C TYR A 32 -6.59 -7.52 -6.54
N ASN A 33 -7.82 -7.31 -7.00
CA ASN A 33 -8.18 -6.25 -7.93
C ASN A 33 -8.42 -4.91 -7.21
N TYR A 34 -7.35 -4.28 -6.76
CA TYR A 34 -7.33 -2.88 -6.32
C TYR A 34 -6.29 -2.07 -7.10
N ASP A 35 -6.54 -0.78 -7.27
CA ASP A 35 -5.64 0.16 -7.94
C ASP A 35 -4.67 0.80 -6.95
N TYR A 36 -5.15 1.04 -5.73
CA TYR A 36 -4.38 1.70 -4.68
C TYR A 36 -4.41 0.90 -3.38
N ILE A 37 -3.32 1.00 -2.61
CA ILE A 37 -3.26 0.53 -1.22
C ILE A 37 -3.05 1.75 -0.33
N ILE A 38 -3.84 1.87 0.73
CA ILE A 38 -3.69 2.90 1.74
C ILE A 38 -3.27 2.25 3.05
N PHE A 39 -2.10 2.63 3.55
CA PHE A 39 -1.60 2.23 4.87
C PHE A 39 -1.87 3.33 5.86
N GLY A 40 -2.75 3.11 6.84
CA GLY A 40 -3.17 4.12 7.82
C GLY A 40 -2.80 3.77 9.26
N HIS A 41 -2.27 4.74 10.00
CA HIS A 41 -2.15 4.64 11.46
C HIS A 41 -2.32 6.02 12.12
N CYS A 42 -3.39 6.19 12.90
CA CYS A 42 -3.70 7.44 13.60
C CYS A 42 -3.67 8.62 12.60
N VAL A 43 -2.89 9.66 12.87
CA VAL A 43 -2.73 10.85 12.02
C VAL A 43 -1.64 10.71 10.95
N ARG A 44 -1.36 9.49 10.48
CA ARG A 44 -0.36 9.22 9.45
C ARG A 44 -0.85 8.20 8.42
N TYR A 45 -0.37 8.34 7.18
CA TYR A 45 -0.74 7.44 6.10
C TYR A 45 0.38 7.26 5.06
N TYR A 46 0.20 6.30 4.17
CA TYR A 46 0.91 6.22 2.89
C TYR A 46 -0.03 5.64 1.82
N ILE A 47 0.01 6.19 0.60
CA ILE A 47 -0.77 5.67 -0.54
C ILE A 47 0.22 5.06 -1.53
N VAL A 48 -0.07 3.85 -1.98
CA VAL A 48 0.67 3.12 -3.01
C VAL A 48 -0.20 3.07 -4.25
N ASN A 49 0.33 3.49 -5.41
CA ASN A 49 -0.29 3.23 -6.70
C ASN A 49 0.19 1.86 -7.20
N LYS A 50 -0.66 0.84 -7.17
CA LYS A 50 -0.25 -0.54 -7.49
C LYS A 50 0.34 -0.64 -8.89
N LYS A 51 -0.16 0.12 -9.86
CA LYS A 51 0.34 0.08 -11.24
C LYS A 51 1.77 0.62 -11.37
N GLN A 52 2.17 1.56 -10.51
CA GLN A 52 3.47 2.24 -10.57
C GLN A 52 4.48 1.67 -9.57
N ASP A 53 4.01 1.31 -8.39
CA ASP A 53 4.86 1.05 -7.23
C ASP A 53 5.03 -0.44 -6.92
N TYR A 54 4.11 -1.31 -7.36
CA TYR A 54 4.21 -2.75 -7.14
C TYR A 54 4.99 -3.44 -8.27
N HIS A 55 5.82 -4.41 -7.89
CA HIS A 55 6.41 -5.34 -8.84
C HIS A 55 6.72 -6.70 -8.20
N TYR A 56 6.79 -7.72 -9.05
CA TYR A 56 7.21 -9.07 -8.66
C TYR A 56 8.58 -9.37 -9.24
N ASN A 57 9.51 -9.80 -8.40
CA ASN A 57 10.81 -10.30 -8.83
C ASN A 57 10.72 -11.81 -9.07
N HIS A 58 10.75 -12.23 -10.34
CA HIS A 58 10.64 -13.64 -10.73
C HIS A 58 11.84 -14.50 -10.29
N THR A 59 13.05 -13.93 -10.26
CA THR A 59 14.26 -14.64 -9.87
C THR A 59 14.26 -14.96 -8.37
N LEU A 60 13.94 -13.96 -7.55
CA LEU A 60 13.88 -14.11 -6.10
C LEU A 60 12.55 -14.68 -5.61
N ARG A 61 11.55 -14.73 -6.50
CA ARG A 61 10.15 -15.10 -6.21
C ARG A 61 9.56 -14.27 -5.06
N LYS A 62 9.80 -12.95 -5.09
CA LYS A 62 9.42 -12.02 -4.03
C LYS A 62 8.60 -10.86 -4.58
N GLU A 63 7.64 -10.42 -3.78
CA GLU A 63 6.77 -9.28 -4.08
C GLU A 63 7.28 -8.03 -3.37
N TYR A 64 7.26 -6.90 -4.07
CA TYR A 64 7.79 -5.63 -3.61
C TYR A 64 6.84 -4.49 -3.92
N ILE A 65 6.88 -3.47 -3.07
CA ILE A 65 6.26 -2.17 -3.31
C ILE A 65 7.26 -1.05 -3.06
N LYS A 66 7.17 0.03 -3.82
CA LYS A 66 7.97 1.23 -3.58
C LYS A 66 7.36 2.10 -2.51
N VAL A 67 8.18 2.46 -1.51
CA VAL A 67 7.82 3.42 -0.46
C VAL A 67 8.92 4.47 -0.40
N ASN A 68 8.56 5.74 -0.65
CA ASN A 68 9.51 6.85 -0.78
C ASN A 68 10.66 6.54 -1.76
N GLY A 69 10.32 5.92 -2.90
CA GLY A 69 11.28 5.54 -3.94
C GLY A 69 12.17 4.33 -3.64
N LYS A 70 11.99 3.68 -2.47
CA LYS A 70 12.77 2.49 -2.07
C LYS A 70 11.90 1.24 -2.12
N ASP A 71 12.47 0.15 -2.60
CA ASP A 71 11.77 -1.13 -2.62
C ASP A 71 11.65 -1.71 -1.20
N LYS A 72 10.42 -2.09 -0.86
CA LYS A 72 10.07 -2.79 0.37
C LYS A 72 9.46 -4.13 0.03
N GLN A 73 10.06 -5.19 0.58
CA GLN A 73 9.55 -6.54 0.37
C GLN A 73 8.23 -6.73 1.14
N LEU A 74 7.24 -7.28 0.45
CA LEU A 74 6.07 -7.89 1.08
C LEU A 74 6.45 -9.29 1.55
N VAL A 75 6.26 -9.55 2.84
CA VAL A 75 6.68 -10.80 3.49
C VAL A 75 5.46 -11.64 3.82
N MET A 76 5.56 -12.97 3.77
CA MET A 76 4.47 -13.83 4.24
C MET A 76 4.14 -13.53 5.70
N MET A 77 2.84 -13.47 6.03
CA MET A 77 2.42 -13.20 7.40
C MET A 77 2.82 -14.34 8.33
N ASN A 78 2.48 -15.57 7.92
CA ASN A 78 2.76 -16.83 8.61
C ASN A 78 3.40 -17.84 7.65
N PRO A 79 4.23 -18.80 8.13
CA PRO A 79 4.69 -19.91 7.32
C PRO A 79 3.52 -20.64 6.66
N GLY A 80 3.62 -20.93 5.36
CA GLY A 80 2.56 -21.59 4.57
C GLY A 80 1.40 -20.68 4.14
N ASN A 81 1.23 -19.49 4.73
CA ASN A 81 0.24 -18.51 4.25
C ASN A 81 0.83 -17.65 3.13
N GLN A 82 0.72 -18.16 1.90
CA GLN A 82 1.17 -17.46 0.69
C GLN A 82 0.17 -16.43 0.18
N VAL A 83 -1.03 -16.35 0.77
CA VAL A 83 -2.12 -15.49 0.30
C VAL A 83 -2.04 -14.11 0.95
N ASN A 84 -1.79 -14.08 2.27
CA ASN A 84 -1.75 -12.83 3.02
C ASN A 84 -0.30 -12.44 3.34
N LEU A 85 0.15 -11.36 2.71
CA LEU A 85 1.43 -10.74 2.97
C LEU A 85 1.30 -9.63 4.01
N LYS A 86 2.45 -9.23 4.53
CA LYS A 86 2.63 -8.13 5.47
C LYS A 86 3.70 -7.17 4.98
N LEU A 87 3.56 -5.92 5.39
CA LEU A 87 4.53 -4.86 5.20
C LEU A 87 4.80 -4.18 6.54
N THR A 88 6.07 -3.95 6.86
CA THR A 88 6.45 -3.14 8.02
C THR A 88 7.03 -1.81 7.56
N LEU A 89 6.42 -0.72 8.02
CA LEU A 89 6.89 0.65 7.80
C LEU A 89 7.26 1.32 9.11
N ASN A 90 8.18 2.27 9.05
CA ASN A 90 8.54 3.13 10.17
C ASN A 90 7.84 4.48 10.08
N LEU A 91 7.80 5.22 11.20
CA LEU A 91 7.18 6.55 11.27
C LEU A 91 7.63 7.52 10.19
N LYS A 92 8.93 7.51 9.86
CA LYS A 92 9.54 8.40 8.86
C LYS A 92 9.10 8.08 7.43
N GLU A 93 8.50 6.91 7.23
CA GLU A 93 8.04 6.44 5.92
C GLU A 93 6.57 6.80 5.67
N LEU A 94 5.85 7.18 6.73
CA LEU A 94 4.46 7.62 6.63
C LEU A 94 4.38 9.15 6.58
N LYS A 95 3.42 9.66 5.81
CA LYS A 95 3.09 11.08 5.68
C LYS A 95 2.11 11.52 6.77
N PRO A 96 2.16 12.77 7.25
CA PRO A 96 1.11 13.34 8.12
C PRO A 96 -0.23 13.42 7.39
N ILE A 97 -1.34 13.15 8.10
CA ILE A 97 -2.70 13.11 7.53
C ILE A 97 -3.18 14.42 6.91
N ALA A 98 -2.54 15.56 7.22
CA ALA A 98 -2.94 16.89 6.76
C ALA A 98 -3.14 17.00 5.23
N ASN A 99 -2.36 16.24 4.44
CA ASN A 99 -2.44 16.27 2.98
C ASN A 99 -3.24 15.11 2.36
N PHE A 100 -3.84 14.24 3.18
CA PHE A 100 -4.47 13.01 2.70
C PHE A 100 -5.63 13.28 1.74
N ALA A 101 -6.53 14.19 2.12
CA ALA A 101 -7.67 14.54 1.29
C ALA A 101 -7.24 15.15 -0.06
N ASN A 102 -6.20 16.00 -0.04
CA ASN A 102 -5.67 16.63 -1.25
C ASN A 102 -5.01 15.60 -2.18
N GLU A 103 -4.25 14.65 -1.63
CA GLU A 103 -3.66 13.55 -2.43
C GLU A 103 -4.73 12.65 -3.04
N LEU A 104 -5.78 12.30 -2.27
CA LEU A 104 -6.91 11.55 -2.81
C LEU A 104 -7.63 12.32 -3.91
N TYR A 105 -7.93 13.61 -3.69
CA TYR A 105 -8.57 14.45 -4.69
C TYR A 105 -7.77 14.48 -6.00
N ALA A 106 -6.46 14.72 -5.91
CA ALA A 106 -5.57 14.72 -7.07
C ALA A 106 -5.61 13.38 -7.83
N ILE A 107 -5.62 12.24 -7.13
CA ILE A 107 -5.75 10.90 -7.74
C ILE A 107 -7.03 10.79 -8.58
N PHE A 108 -8.16 11.31 -8.10
CA PHE A 108 -9.46 11.18 -8.78
C PHE A 108 -9.72 12.25 -9.84
N THR A 109 -9.13 13.44 -9.71
CA THR A 109 -9.34 14.54 -10.67
C THR A 109 -8.30 14.59 -11.78
N SER A 110 -7.23 13.81 -11.71
CA SER A 110 -6.27 13.65 -12.80
C SER A 110 -6.69 12.60 -13.84
N ILE A 111 -7.97 12.22 -13.88
CA ILE A 111 -8.58 11.27 -14.84
C ILE A 111 -9.26 12.03 -15.97
#